data_AF-A0A7W7QPQ3-F1
#
_entry.id   AF-A0A7W7QPQ3-F1
#
_cell.length_a   1.000
_cell.length_b   1.000
_cell.length_c   1.000
_cell.angle_alpha   90.00
_cell.angle_beta   90.00
_cell.angle_gamma   90.00
#
_symmetry.space_group_name_H-M   'P 1'
#
loop_
_entity.id
_entity.type
_entity.pdbx_description
1 polymer ?
#
loop_
_entity_poly.entity_id
_entity_poly.type
_entity_poly.pdbx_seq_one_letter_code
_entity_poly.pdbx_strand_id
1 'polypeptide(L)'
;MEELDKNRWDREALQEFAKLKVPHHMLGPKQLLLEVDVTVLHAWWFIESVADLAIYVHDENKHILHLGIDVVREIRRRYSALPLDEVKQLAETITEIAWGEVLQRRARKRHNIALADRRLLWSNAQPDPRCYLCGYQFSPQAGARLVRSGTAPIPEPPFVDFTRPRGLNLRDLRIEVDHVRPVTAGGLTDISNLRLACGWCNRVKSKYGSLYDVGSWAFGKILNPHLGWVTVPQPFWVLRLVSMIGRCEEASGCTATLNTHELFAGPQNARGALNPANFAVYCSDHDPWSYERYISLSTARSRI
;
A
#
# COMPACT_ATOMS: atom_id res chain seq x y z
N MET A 1 -0.39 -16.80 -24.98
CA MET A 1 0.51 -15.74 -24.46
C MET A 1 1.49 -15.25 -25.52
N GLU A 2 2.09 -16.13 -26.33
CA GLU A 2 3.01 -15.72 -27.40
C GLU A 2 2.32 -14.91 -28.52
N GLU A 3 1.06 -15.24 -28.86
CA GLU A 3 0.22 -14.39 -29.72
C GLU A 3 -0.15 -13.06 -29.07
N LEU A 4 -0.38 -13.05 -27.75
CA LEU A 4 -0.69 -11.83 -26.99
C LEU A 4 0.49 -10.87 -27.05
N ASP A 5 1.73 -11.37 -27.02
CA ASP A 5 2.93 -10.55 -27.08
C ASP A 5 3.14 -9.91 -28.46
N LYS A 6 2.84 -10.65 -29.54
CA LYS A 6 2.88 -10.14 -30.92
C LYS A 6 1.75 -9.15 -31.22
N ASN A 7 0.61 -9.31 -30.54
CA ASN A 7 -0.63 -8.57 -30.80
C ASN A 7 -1.03 -7.64 -29.66
N ARG A 8 -0.10 -7.19 -28.80
CA ARG A 8 -0.40 -6.26 -27.68
C ARG A 8 -1.02 -4.94 -28.12
N TRP A 9 -0.85 -4.59 -29.39
CA TRP A 9 -1.36 -3.37 -30.01
C TRP A 9 -2.46 -3.65 -31.05
N ASP A 10 -2.91 -4.90 -31.18
CA ASP A 10 -3.98 -5.29 -32.09
C ASP A 10 -5.34 -5.25 -31.38
N ARG A 11 -6.29 -4.51 -31.95
CA ARG A 11 -7.58 -4.24 -31.31
C ARG A 11 -8.45 -5.48 -31.16
N GLU A 12 -8.48 -6.34 -32.17
CA GLU A 12 -9.32 -7.54 -32.17
C GLU A 12 -8.80 -8.56 -31.16
N ALA A 13 -7.47 -8.77 -31.13
CA ALA A 13 -6.82 -9.59 -30.13
C ALA A 13 -7.08 -9.08 -28.71
N LEU A 14 -6.98 -7.77 -28.48
CA LEU A 14 -7.28 -7.17 -27.17
C LEU A 14 -8.74 -7.38 -26.76
N GLN A 15 -9.69 -7.32 -27.69
CA GLN A 15 -11.11 -7.59 -27.40
C GLN A 15 -11.33 -9.04 -26.97
N GLU A 16 -10.68 -10.00 -27.62
CA GLU A 16 -10.75 -11.40 -27.20
C GLU A 16 -10.07 -11.63 -25.85
N PHE A 17 -8.91 -11.01 -25.61
CA PHE A 17 -8.23 -11.12 -24.32
C PHE A 17 -9.00 -10.47 -23.17
N ALA A 18 -9.73 -9.38 -23.41
CA ALA A 18 -10.57 -8.75 -22.39
C ALA A 18 -11.70 -9.66 -21.89
N LYS A 19 -12.08 -10.70 -22.66
CA LYS A 19 -13.06 -11.71 -22.24
C LYS A 19 -12.44 -12.76 -21.31
N LEU A 20 -11.11 -12.93 -21.32
CA LEU A 20 -10.42 -13.87 -20.46
C LEU A 20 -10.35 -13.29 -19.04
N LYS A 21 -11.08 -13.90 -18.11
CA LYS A 21 -11.02 -13.56 -16.69
C LYS A 21 -10.52 -14.77 -15.91
N VAL A 22 -9.65 -14.52 -14.93
CA VAL A 22 -9.33 -15.54 -13.93
C VAL A 22 -10.61 -15.84 -13.15
N PRO A 23 -11.03 -17.12 -13.02
CA PRO A 23 -12.24 -17.46 -12.29
C PRO A 23 -12.21 -16.93 -10.85
N HIS A 24 -13.34 -16.35 -10.42
CA HIS A 24 -13.46 -15.63 -9.15
C HIS A 24 -12.96 -16.44 -7.93
N HIS A 25 -13.32 -17.72 -7.88
CA HIS A 25 -12.95 -18.60 -6.77
C HIS A 25 -11.44 -18.92 -6.67
N MET A 26 -10.65 -18.69 -7.73
CA MET A 26 -9.22 -18.99 -7.73
C MET A 26 -8.39 -17.95 -6.96
N LEU A 27 -8.87 -16.70 -6.85
CA LEU A 27 -8.15 -15.62 -6.17
C LEU A 27 -8.65 -15.41 -4.73
N GLY A 28 -9.79 -16.02 -4.37
CA GLY A 28 -10.38 -15.93 -3.04
C GLY A 28 -10.61 -14.49 -2.59
N PRO A 29 -10.39 -14.16 -1.30
CA PRO A 29 -10.61 -12.81 -0.76
C PRO A 29 -9.78 -11.70 -1.44
N LYS A 30 -8.65 -12.05 -2.07
CA LYS A 30 -7.76 -11.09 -2.75
C LYS A 30 -8.36 -10.51 -4.01
N GLN A 31 -9.35 -11.19 -4.60
CA GLN A 31 -10.04 -10.70 -5.78
C GLN A 31 -10.62 -9.31 -5.57
N LEU A 32 -11.33 -9.11 -4.44
CA LEU A 32 -11.97 -7.83 -4.15
C LEU A 32 -10.94 -6.69 -4.11
N LEU A 33 -9.77 -6.95 -3.53
CA LEU A 33 -8.69 -5.96 -3.49
C LEU A 33 -8.18 -5.62 -4.89
N LEU A 34 -7.94 -6.64 -5.73
CA LEU A 34 -7.48 -6.44 -7.12
C LEU A 34 -8.49 -5.66 -7.96
N GLU A 35 -9.78 -5.91 -7.77
CA GLU A 35 -10.88 -5.24 -8.48
C GLU A 35 -11.10 -3.81 -8.00
N VAL A 36 -11.06 -3.57 -6.68
CA VAL A 36 -11.16 -2.22 -6.11
C VAL A 36 -9.99 -1.35 -6.59
N ASP A 37 -8.77 -1.89 -6.56
CA ASP A 37 -7.57 -1.13 -6.93
C ASP A 37 -7.55 -0.70 -8.40
N VAL A 38 -8.06 -1.55 -9.32
CA VAL A 38 -8.19 -1.18 -10.74
C VAL A 38 -9.37 -0.24 -10.98
N THR A 39 -10.48 -0.43 -10.27
CA THR A 39 -11.66 0.44 -10.37
C THR A 39 -11.34 1.84 -9.91
N VAL A 40 -10.64 1.98 -8.78
CA VAL A 40 -10.18 3.28 -8.26
C VAL A 40 -9.22 3.95 -9.24
N LEU A 41 -8.31 3.20 -9.86
CA LEU A 41 -7.40 3.74 -10.87
C LEU A 41 -8.18 4.31 -12.08
N HIS A 42 -9.13 3.55 -12.61
CA HIS A 42 -9.98 4.01 -13.72
C HIS A 42 -10.82 5.23 -13.33
N ALA A 43 -11.36 5.26 -12.11
CA ALA A 43 -12.10 6.42 -11.61
C ALA A 43 -11.23 7.68 -11.56
N TRP A 44 -9.98 7.56 -11.11
CA TRP A 44 -9.04 8.68 -11.12
C TRP A 44 -8.71 9.16 -12.53
N TRP A 45 -8.47 8.26 -13.48
CA TRP A 45 -8.27 8.65 -14.88
C TRP A 45 -9.48 9.38 -15.46
N PHE A 46 -10.69 8.92 -15.12
CA PHE A 46 -11.91 9.62 -15.52
C PHE A 46 -11.98 11.03 -14.92
N ILE A 47 -11.76 11.17 -13.61
CA ILE A 47 -11.76 12.47 -12.91
C ILE A 47 -10.72 13.43 -13.51
N GLU A 48 -9.47 12.99 -13.66
CA GLU A 48 -8.40 13.82 -14.23
C GLU A 48 -8.61 14.14 -15.71
N SER A 49 -9.37 13.29 -16.44
CA SER A 49 -9.79 13.64 -17.80
C SER A 49 -10.80 14.77 -17.83
N VAL A 50 -11.62 14.95 -16.79
CA VAL A 50 -12.64 16.00 -16.71
C VAL A 50 -12.04 17.32 -16.25
N ALA A 51 -11.08 17.30 -15.33
CA ALA A 51 -10.38 18.49 -14.87
C ALA A 51 -8.91 18.18 -14.50
N ASP A 52 -7.98 18.98 -15.02
CA ASP A 52 -6.58 18.92 -14.59
C ASP A 52 -6.43 19.56 -13.19
N LEU A 53 -6.19 18.72 -12.19
CA LEU A 53 -6.09 19.15 -10.81
C LEU A 53 -4.85 20.00 -10.54
N ALA A 54 -3.80 19.94 -11.38
CA ALA A 54 -2.56 20.69 -11.16
C ALA A 54 -2.81 22.21 -11.12
N ILE A 55 -3.72 22.71 -11.96
CA ILE A 55 -4.11 24.13 -11.99
C ILE A 55 -4.62 24.57 -10.62
N TYR A 56 -5.54 23.79 -10.05
CA TYR A 56 -6.12 24.07 -8.75
C TYR A 56 -5.12 23.83 -7.62
N VAL A 57 -4.17 22.91 -7.75
CA VAL A 57 -3.14 22.73 -6.72
C VAL A 57 -2.21 23.94 -6.60
N HIS A 58 -1.86 24.56 -7.73
CA HIS A 58 -0.82 25.60 -7.77
C HIS A 58 -1.33 27.05 -7.76
N ASP A 59 -2.58 27.31 -8.18
CA ASP A 59 -3.19 28.63 -8.12
C ASP A 59 -4.12 28.76 -6.91
N GLU A 60 -3.68 29.47 -5.86
CA GLU A 60 -4.43 29.65 -4.62
C GLU A 60 -5.77 30.40 -4.81
N ASN A 61 -5.93 31.17 -5.88
CA ASN A 61 -7.17 31.87 -6.20
C ASN A 61 -8.25 30.94 -6.80
N LYS A 62 -7.85 29.73 -7.21
CA LYS A 62 -8.79 28.70 -7.65
C LYS A 62 -9.36 27.99 -6.42
N HIS A 63 -10.68 27.85 -6.41
CA HIS A 63 -11.46 27.30 -5.29
C HIS A 63 -12.43 26.24 -5.81
N ILE A 64 -13.06 25.48 -4.90
CA ILE A 64 -13.99 24.40 -5.22
C ILE A 64 -15.06 24.80 -6.24
N LEU A 65 -15.60 26.03 -6.16
CA LEU A 65 -16.61 26.53 -7.09
C LEU A 65 -16.08 26.63 -8.53
N HIS A 66 -14.82 27.04 -8.70
CA HIS A 66 -14.19 27.09 -10.02
C HIS A 66 -14.06 25.69 -10.61
N LEU A 67 -13.61 24.73 -9.79
CA LEU A 67 -13.52 23.33 -10.19
C LEU A 67 -14.89 22.77 -10.57
N GLY A 68 -15.92 23.02 -9.76
CA GLY A 68 -17.27 22.55 -10.04
C GLY A 68 -17.85 23.11 -11.33
N ILE A 69 -17.61 24.39 -11.64
CA ILE A 69 -18.02 24.99 -12.91
C ILE A 69 -17.33 24.30 -14.09
N ASP A 70 -16.02 24.07 -14.00
CA ASP A 70 -15.26 23.44 -15.08
C ASP A 70 -15.67 21.96 -15.27
N VAL A 71 -15.92 21.23 -14.18
CA VAL A 71 -16.44 19.85 -14.19
C VAL A 71 -17.83 19.80 -14.84
N VAL A 72 -18.78 20.64 -14.41
CA VAL A 72 -20.13 20.68 -15.01
C VAL A 72 -20.05 20.98 -16.51
N ARG A 73 -19.22 21.96 -16.90
CA ARG A 73 -19.03 22.34 -18.31
C ARG A 73 -18.54 21.15 -19.12
N GLU A 74 -17.53 20.44 -18.63
CA GLU A 74 -16.92 19.34 -19.37
C GLU A 74 -17.84 18.10 -19.45
N ILE A 75 -18.56 17.77 -18.37
CA ILE A 75 -19.54 16.67 -18.38
C ILE A 75 -20.66 16.97 -19.39
N ARG A 76 -21.24 18.18 -19.36
CA ARG A 76 -22.27 18.57 -20.34
C ARG A 76 -21.76 18.49 -21.78
N ARG A 77 -20.49 18.89 -22.00
CA ARG A 77 -19.88 18.87 -23.32
C ARG A 77 -19.72 17.43 -23.84
N ARG A 78 -19.30 16.49 -22.99
CA ARG A 78 -19.11 15.08 -23.37
C ARG A 78 -20.41 14.29 -23.47
N TYR A 79 -21.35 14.58 -22.58
CA TYR A 79 -22.57 13.82 -22.37
C TYR A 79 -23.80 14.71 -22.55
N SER A 80 -23.93 15.31 -23.73
CA SER A 80 -24.98 16.29 -24.02
C SER A 80 -26.41 15.72 -23.95
N ALA A 81 -26.55 14.39 -23.96
CA ALA A 81 -27.84 13.70 -23.85
C ALA A 81 -28.29 13.46 -22.40
N LEU A 82 -27.41 13.66 -21.40
CA LEU A 82 -27.79 13.43 -20.00
C LEU A 82 -28.73 14.54 -19.49
N PRO A 83 -29.76 14.20 -18.71
CA PRO A 83 -30.57 15.15 -17.98
C PRO A 83 -29.72 16.08 -17.08
N LEU A 84 -30.20 17.31 -16.90
CA LEU A 84 -29.45 18.33 -16.17
C LEU A 84 -29.22 17.97 -14.69
N ASP A 85 -30.21 17.36 -14.06
CA ASP A 85 -30.14 16.87 -12.69
C ASP A 85 -29.07 15.78 -12.54
N GLU A 86 -29.02 14.80 -13.46
CA GLU A 86 -27.98 13.77 -13.46
C GLU A 86 -26.57 14.36 -13.64
N VAL A 87 -26.41 15.32 -14.55
CA VAL A 87 -25.13 16.02 -14.74
C VAL A 87 -24.71 16.75 -13.47
N LYS A 88 -25.64 17.43 -12.80
CA LYS A 88 -25.34 18.15 -11.56
C LYS A 88 -24.89 17.17 -10.45
N GLN A 89 -25.62 16.08 -10.26
CA GLN A 89 -25.28 15.07 -9.24
C GLN A 89 -23.91 14.44 -9.49
N LEU A 90 -23.63 14.08 -10.75
CA LEU A 90 -22.33 13.53 -11.13
C LEU A 90 -21.21 14.56 -10.95
N ALA A 91 -21.43 15.81 -11.38
CA ALA A 91 -20.45 16.87 -11.24
C ALA A 91 -20.15 17.20 -9.77
N GLU A 92 -21.16 17.22 -8.91
CA GLU A 92 -21.01 17.41 -7.47
C GLU A 92 -20.11 16.32 -6.87
N THR A 93 -20.44 15.05 -7.15
CA THR A 93 -19.65 13.90 -6.68
C THR A 93 -18.19 13.99 -7.14
N ILE A 94 -17.95 14.27 -8.43
CA ILE A 94 -16.60 14.40 -8.99
C ILE A 94 -15.87 15.58 -8.36
N THR A 95 -16.54 16.73 -8.21
CA THR A 95 -15.95 17.94 -7.65
C THR A 95 -15.53 17.73 -6.21
N GLU A 96 -16.35 17.06 -5.40
CA GLU A 96 -16.01 16.75 -4.01
C GLU A 96 -14.77 15.85 -3.91
N ILE A 97 -14.73 14.77 -4.69
CA ILE A 97 -13.59 13.84 -4.71
C ILE A 97 -12.31 14.55 -5.19
N ALA A 98 -12.40 15.26 -6.32
CA ALA A 98 -11.29 15.98 -6.93
C ALA A 98 -10.79 17.14 -6.06
N TRP A 99 -11.69 17.90 -5.45
CA TRP A 99 -11.32 18.98 -4.53
C TRP A 99 -10.67 18.44 -3.27
N GLY A 100 -11.16 17.30 -2.77
CA GLY A 100 -10.48 16.49 -1.77
C GLY A 100 -9.01 16.33 -2.12
N GLU A 101 -8.69 15.80 -3.31
CA GLU A 101 -7.32 15.63 -3.86
C GLU A 101 -6.52 16.93 -3.98
N VAL A 102 -7.14 18.03 -4.41
CA VAL A 102 -6.48 19.35 -4.48
C VAL A 102 -6.03 19.81 -3.10
N LEU A 103 -6.92 19.75 -2.11
CA LEU A 103 -6.60 20.09 -0.73
C LEU A 103 -5.46 19.21 -0.20
N GLN A 104 -5.41 17.93 -0.58
CA GLN A 104 -4.31 17.01 -0.24
C GLN A 104 -2.96 17.54 -0.66
N ARG A 105 -2.86 17.89 -1.96
CA ARG A 105 -1.61 18.26 -2.59
C ARG A 105 -1.14 19.62 -2.09
N ARG A 106 -2.08 20.56 -1.86
CA ARG A 106 -1.81 21.87 -1.22
C ARG A 106 -1.35 21.73 0.23
N ALA A 107 -1.98 20.84 1.00
CA ALA A 107 -1.70 20.63 2.42
C ALA A 107 -0.46 19.76 2.69
N ARG A 108 0.39 19.44 1.69
CA ARG A 108 1.67 18.73 1.87
C ARG A 108 2.72 19.55 2.64
N LYS A 109 2.36 20.10 3.79
CA LYS A 109 3.28 20.55 4.84
C LYS A 109 3.32 19.43 5.88
N ARG A 110 4.44 18.70 5.94
CA ARG A 110 4.66 17.68 6.98
C ARG A 110 4.65 18.36 8.34
N HIS A 111 3.54 18.25 9.07
CA HIS A 111 3.50 18.66 10.46
C HIS A 111 4.27 17.65 11.31
N ASN A 112 5.17 18.13 12.16
CA ASN A 112 5.83 17.29 13.14
C ASN A 112 4.81 16.85 14.19
N ILE A 113 4.54 15.55 14.29
CA ILE A 113 3.74 14.99 15.38
C ILE A 113 4.40 15.34 16.71
N ALA A 114 3.63 15.93 17.63
CA ALA A 114 4.10 16.41 18.92
C ALA A 114 4.65 15.27 19.78
N LEU A 115 5.57 15.58 20.69
CA LEU A 115 6.16 14.57 21.58
C LEU A 115 5.11 13.98 22.53
N ALA A 116 4.10 14.75 22.92
CA ALA A 116 2.99 14.30 23.75
C ALA A 116 2.18 13.19 23.04
N ASP A 117 1.82 13.38 21.76
CA ASP A 117 1.09 12.38 20.99
C ASP A 117 1.91 11.11 20.79
N ARG A 118 3.22 11.22 20.54
CA ARG A 118 4.11 10.06 20.45
C ARG A 118 4.15 9.25 21.75
N ARG A 119 4.22 9.93 22.90
CA ARG A 119 4.19 9.29 24.22
C ARG A 119 2.85 8.60 24.47
N LEU A 120 1.75 9.26 24.12
CA LEU A 120 0.40 8.69 24.27
C LEU A 120 0.22 7.45 23.39
N LEU A 121 0.60 7.52 22.10
CA LEU A 121 0.56 6.36 21.20
C LEU A 121 1.42 5.21 21.71
N TRP A 122 2.63 5.50 22.21
CA TRP A 122 3.53 4.49 22.76
C TRP A 122 2.95 3.81 24.00
N SER A 123 2.39 4.59 24.93
CA SER A 123 1.75 4.09 26.15
C SER A 123 0.51 3.24 25.83
N ASN A 124 -0.34 3.68 24.91
CA ASN A 124 -1.54 2.93 24.50
C ASN A 124 -1.22 1.63 23.78
N ALA A 125 -0.04 1.52 23.17
CA ALA A 125 0.41 0.31 22.49
C ALA A 125 1.06 -0.71 23.42
N GLN A 126 1.29 -0.38 24.71
CA GLN A 126 1.82 -1.33 25.69
C GLN A 126 0.77 -2.40 26.05
N PRO A 127 1.20 -3.61 26.47
CA PRO A 127 2.59 -4.06 26.70
C PRO A 127 3.33 -4.54 25.44
N ASP A 128 2.62 -4.71 24.32
CA ASP A 128 3.15 -5.33 23.12
C ASP A 128 3.03 -4.41 21.90
N PRO A 129 3.88 -3.36 21.81
CA PRO A 129 3.75 -2.34 20.79
C PRO A 129 4.15 -2.88 19.42
N ARG A 130 3.18 -2.93 18.50
CA ARG A 130 3.34 -3.49 17.14
C ARG A 130 3.10 -2.47 16.04
N CYS A 131 3.70 -2.73 14.88
CA CYS A 131 3.41 -2.00 13.67
C CYS A 131 2.01 -2.34 13.16
N TYR A 132 1.14 -1.34 13.01
CA TYR A 132 -0.24 -1.57 12.58
C TYR A 132 -0.40 -2.14 11.16
N LEU A 133 0.65 -2.03 10.31
CA LEU A 133 0.63 -2.49 8.92
C LEU A 133 1.15 -3.91 8.73
N CYS A 134 1.95 -4.43 9.66
CA CYS A 134 2.60 -5.74 9.48
C CYS A 134 2.75 -6.57 10.75
N GLY A 135 2.38 -6.04 11.90
CA GLY A 135 2.43 -6.72 13.20
C GLY A 135 3.82 -6.87 13.82
N TYR A 136 4.86 -6.30 13.20
CA TYR A 136 6.21 -6.27 13.76
C TYR A 136 6.22 -5.68 15.16
N GLN A 137 6.72 -6.45 16.12
CA GLN A 137 6.93 -5.99 17.48
C GLN A 137 8.14 -5.05 17.55
N PHE A 138 7.94 -3.86 18.09
CA PHE A 138 9.00 -2.89 18.19
C PHE A 138 9.98 -3.22 19.31
N SER A 139 11.27 -2.98 19.09
CA SER A 139 12.27 -3.12 20.14
C SER A 139 12.15 -2.01 21.19
N PRO A 140 12.57 -2.25 22.44
CA PRO A 140 12.63 -1.22 23.47
C PRO A 140 13.44 0.02 23.06
N GLN A 141 14.53 -0.17 22.30
CA GLN A 141 15.38 0.92 21.81
C GLN A 141 14.64 1.79 20.79
N ALA A 142 13.80 1.18 19.93
CA ALA A 142 12.98 1.91 18.98
C ALA A 142 11.91 2.75 19.70
N GLY A 143 11.30 2.21 20.76
CA GLY A 143 10.38 2.92 21.65
C GLY A 143 11.04 4.09 22.38
N ALA A 144 12.20 3.87 22.99
CA ALA A 144 12.95 4.91 23.69
C ALA A 144 13.33 6.08 22.77
N ARG A 145 13.67 5.78 21.51
CA ARG A 145 13.93 6.81 20.48
C ARG A 145 12.67 7.56 20.07
N LEU A 146 11.53 6.88 19.93
CA LEU A 146 10.24 7.50 19.60
C LEU A 146 9.85 8.57 20.64
N VAL A 147 9.97 8.22 21.92
CA VAL A 147 9.57 9.08 23.06
C VAL A 147 10.71 9.95 23.62
N ARG A 148 11.88 9.94 22.97
CA ARG A 148 13.10 10.68 23.35
C ARG A 148 13.56 10.40 24.79
N SER A 149 13.41 9.17 25.26
CA SER A 149 13.88 8.73 26.58
C SER A 149 15.22 7.98 26.54
N GLY A 150 15.80 7.75 25.35
CA GLY A 150 17.11 7.12 25.22
C GLY A 150 17.74 7.30 23.83
N THR A 151 19.06 7.21 23.76
CA THR A 151 19.86 7.39 22.53
C THR A 151 20.52 6.10 22.04
N ALA A 152 20.37 4.99 22.79
CA ALA A 152 20.97 3.70 22.49
C ALA A 152 20.77 3.31 21.01
N PRO A 153 21.79 2.77 20.34
CA PRO A 153 21.68 2.30 18.97
C PRO A 153 20.65 1.18 18.85
N ILE A 154 19.91 1.18 17.75
CA ILE A 154 19.13 0.00 17.36
C ILE A 154 20.11 -0.89 16.59
N PRO A 155 20.37 -2.13 17.05
CA PRO A 155 21.33 -3.02 16.39
C PRO A 155 20.84 -3.37 14.98
N GLU A 156 21.78 -3.48 14.03
CA GLU A 156 21.46 -4.02 12.70
C GLU A 156 21.22 -5.53 12.81
N PRO A 157 20.20 -6.07 12.14
CA PRO A 157 19.94 -7.50 12.15
C PRO A 157 20.98 -8.22 11.26
N PRO A 158 21.51 -9.38 11.69
CA PRO A 158 22.46 -10.15 10.86
C PRO A 158 21.79 -10.74 9.61
N PHE A 159 20.49 -11.02 9.69
CA PHE A 159 19.68 -11.55 8.60
C PHE A 159 18.41 -10.72 8.41
N VAL A 160 17.92 -10.65 7.18
CA VAL A 160 16.68 -9.95 6.83
C VAL A 160 15.79 -10.85 5.98
N ASP A 161 14.48 -10.69 6.14
CA ASP A 161 13.48 -11.32 5.27
C ASP A 161 13.60 -10.73 3.85
N PHE A 162 13.88 -11.55 2.84
CA PHE A 162 14.05 -11.04 1.47
C PHE A 162 12.74 -10.46 0.87
N THR A 163 11.57 -10.85 1.37
CA THR A 163 10.27 -10.30 0.95
C THR A 163 10.00 -8.94 1.59
N ARG A 164 10.59 -8.71 2.77
CA ARG A 164 10.50 -7.48 3.55
C ARG A 164 11.84 -7.20 4.22
N PRO A 165 12.83 -6.65 3.50
CA PRO A 165 14.21 -6.56 3.98
C PRO A 165 14.38 -5.39 4.96
N ARG A 166 13.71 -5.48 6.11
CA ARG A 166 13.74 -4.49 7.19
C ARG A 166 15.13 -4.52 7.83
N GLY A 167 15.84 -3.41 7.72
CA GLY A 167 17.22 -3.29 8.23
C GLY A 167 18.25 -2.95 7.15
N LEU A 168 17.87 -2.97 5.86
CA LEU A 168 18.71 -2.40 4.80
C LEU A 168 19.03 -0.93 5.07
N ASN A 169 18.04 -0.18 5.60
CA ASN A 169 18.23 1.16 6.11
C ASN A 169 17.99 1.18 7.62
N LEU A 170 18.84 1.85 8.41
CA LEU A 170 18.61 2.02 9.86
C LEU A 170 17.27 2.68 10.21
N ARG A 171 16.69 3.43 9.27
CA ARG A 171 15.34 4.00 9.41
C ARG A 171 14.27 2.92 9.48
N ASP A 172 14.46 1.79 8.80
CA ASP A 172 13.47 0.71 8.70
C ASP A 172 13.12 0.09 10.05
N LEU A 173 14.07 0.14 11.00
CA LEU A 173 13.95 -0.40 12.37
C LEU A 173 13.41 0.63 13.37
N ARG A 174 13.22 1.89 12.96
CA ARG A 174 12.65 2.95 13.81
C ARG A 174 11.12 2.88 13.77
N ILE A 175 10.50 3.45 14.79
CA ILE A 175 9.06 3.70 14.82
C ILE A 175 8.78 5.06 14.18
N GLU A 176 7.81 5.07 13.29
CA GLU A 176 7.25 6.28 12.68
C GLU A 176 5.76 6.37 13.04
N VAL A 177 5.25 7.59 13.16
CA VAL A 177 3.82 7.83 13.34
C VAL A 177 3.23 8.07 11.95
N ASP A 178 2.30 7.21 11.56
CA ASP A 178 1.61 7.29 10.28
C ASP A 178 0.13 7.62 10.51
N HIS A 179 -0.49 8.24 9.52
CA HIS A 179 -1.92 8.49 9.52
C HIS A 179 -2.62 7.31 8.82
N VAL A 180 -3.57 6.67 9.51
CA VAL A 180 -4.32 5.52 8.98
C VAL A 180 -5.08 5.92 7.73
N ARG A 181 -5.91 6.96 7.87
CA ARG A 181 -6.39 7.74 6.75
C ARG A 181 -5.36 8.84 6.52
N PRO A 182 -4.70 8.87 5.36
CA PRO A 182 -3.79 9.95 5.04
C PRO A 182 -4.43 11.31 5.36
N VAL A 183 -3.69 12.28 5.91
CA VAL A 183 -4.20 13.66 6.11
C VAL A 183 -4.81 14.19 4.82
N THR A 184 -4.19 13.78 3.74
CA THR A 184 -4.61 13.99 2.37
C THR A 184 -6.05 13.48 2.17
N ALA A 185 -6.41 12.24 2.48
CA ALA A 185 -7.79 11.78 2.30
C ALA A 185 -8.82 12.38 3.29
N GLY A 186 -8.51 13.42 4.08
CA GLY A 186 -9.40 13.99 5.12
C GLY A 186 -9.17 13.42 6.52
N GLY A 187 -8.03 12.76 6.74
CA GLY A 187 -7.62 12.31 8.06
C GLY A 187 -7.19 13.50 8.93
N LEU A 188 -7.80 13.68 10.09
CA LEU A 188 -7.32 14.68 11.04
C LEU A 188 -5.97 14.23 11.63
N THR A 189 -5.13 15.19 12.02
CA THR A 189 -3.96 14.95 12.89
C THR A 189 -4.43 14.81 14.34
N ASP A 190 -5.44 13.99 14.55
CA ASP A 190 -5.92 13.63 15.88
C ASP A 190 -5.36 12.26 16.26
N ILE A 191 -5.31 11.98 17.56
CA ILE A 191 -4.78 10.72 18.06
C ILE A 191 -5.54 9.49 17.52
N SER A 192 -6.81 9.66 17.13
CA SER A 192 -7.67 8.56 16.66
C SER A 192 -7.24 8.05 15.28
N ASN A 193 -6.67 8.94 14.45
CA ASN A 193 -6.19 8.64 13.10
C ASN A 193 -4.68 8.33 13.04
N LEU A 194 -3.96 8.43 14.15
CA LEU A 194 -2.52 8.11 14.21
C LEU A 194 -2.28 6.66 14.66
N ARG A 195 -1.30 6.00 14.02
CA ARG A 195 -0.83 4.65 14.43
C ARG A 195 0.68 4.55 14.33
N LEU A 196 1.24 3.58 15.05
CA LEU A 196 2.67 3.27 15.02
C LEU A 196 3.00 2.36 13.83
N ALA A 197 3.90 2.81 12.97
CA ALA A 197 4.43 2.04 11.85
C ALA A 197 5.94 1.78 12.01
N CYS A 198 6.44 0.65 11.52
CA CYS A 198 7.88 0.51 11.33
C CYS A 198 8.31 1.36 10.12
N GLY A 199 9.56 1.84 10.15
CA GLY A 199 10.08 2.69 9.08
C GLY A 199 10.07 2.02 7.71
N TRP A 200 10.21 0.69 7.63
CA TRP A 200 10.10 -0.03 6.36
C TRP A 200 8.69 0.10 5.78
N CYS A 201 7.66 -0.17 6.58
CA CYS A 201 6.27 -0.07 6.13
C CYS A 201 5.93 1.35 5.70
N ASN A 202 6.35 2.36 6.47
CA ASN A 202 6.07 3.75 6.11
C ASN A 202 6.79 4.17 4.81
N ARG A 203 8.05 3.76 4.64
CA ARG A 203 8.84 4.00 3.41
C ARG A 203 8.23 3.31 2.20
N VAL A 204 7.81 2.06 2.33
CA VAL A 204 7.22 1.28 1.24
C VAL A 204 5.82 1.77 0.89
N LYS A 205 5.00 2.14 1.89
CA LYS A 205 3.69 2.77 1.68
C LYS A 205 3.84 4.05 0.86
N SER A 206 4.77 4.92 1.25
CA SER A 206 5.07 6.16 0.53
C SER A 206 3.78 6.90 0.14
N LYS A 207 3.58 7.13 -1.16
CA LYS A 207 2.38 7.71 -1.78
C LYS A 207 1.42 6.66 -2.39
N TYR A 208 1.77 5.38 -2.34
CA TYR A 208 1.07 4.34 -3.07
C TYR A 208 -0.24 3.98 -2.35
N GLY A 209 -1.30 3.87 -3.12
CA GLY A 209 -2.65 3.54 -2.69
C GLY A 209 -3.27 2.37 -3.44
N SER A 210 -2.62 1.86 -4.49
CA SER A 210 -3.09 0.76 -5.34
C SER A 210 -1.94 -0.20 -5.69
N LEU A 211 -2.22 -1.51 -5.76
CA LEU A 211 -1.26 -2.54 -6.20
C LEU A 211 -0.66 -2.24 -7.58
N TYR A 212 -1.36 -1.44 -8.40
CA TYR A 212 -0.98 -1.05 -9.75
C TYR A 212 -0.15 0.25 -9.80
N ASP A 213 0.11 0.91 -8.66
CA ASP A 213 0.97 2.10 -8.61
C ASP A 213 2.47 1.78 -8.73
N VAL A 214 2.82 0.48 -8.64
CA VAL A 214 4.17 -0.05 -8.81
C VAL A 214 4.24 -0.94 -10.05
N GLY A 215 5.45 -1.24 -10.52
CA GLY A 215 5.64 -2.07 -11.71
C GLY A 215 4.93 -3.42 -11.61
N SER A 216 4.40 -3.91 -12.73
CA SER A 216 3.62 -5.16 -12.83
C SER A 216 4.45 -6.44 -12.70
N TRP A 217 5.76 -6.33 -12.49
CA TRP A 217 6.72 -7.42 -12.41
C TRP A 217 7.38 -7.48 -11.04
N ALA A 218 8.02 -8.60 -10.72
CA ALA A 218 8.85 -8.73 -9.52
C ALA A 218 9.92 -7.61 -9.45
N PHE A 219 10.27 -7.20 -8.24
CA PHE A 219 11.27 -6.16 -8.00
C PHE A 219 12.68 -6.60 -8.43
N GLY A 220 12.98 -7.90 -8.27
CA GLY A 220 14.27 -8.46 -8.62
C GLY A 220 14.28 -9.97 -8.46
N LYS A 221 15.50 -10.54 -8.41
CA LYS A 221 15.74 -11.96 -8.18
C LYS A 221 16.93 -12.18 -7.27
N ILE A 222 16.87 -13.21 -6.45
CA ILE A 222 17.96 -13.64 -5.58
C ILE A 222 18.22 -15.14 -5.76
N LEU A 223 19.45 -15.56 -5.50
CA LEU A 223 19.78 -16.97 -5.35
C LEU A 223 19.74 -17.31 -3.86
N ASN A 224 18.65 -17.96 -3.44
CA ASN A 224 18.47 -18.44 -2.09
C ASN A 224 19.14 -19.83 -1.94
N PRO A 225 19.88 -20.11 -0.85
CA PRO A 225 20.55 -21.40 -0.67
C PRO A 225 19.62 -22.62 -0.68
N HIS A 226 18.35 -22.45 -0.25
CA HIS A 226 17.39 -23.53 -0.09
C HIS A 226 16.30 -23.51 -1.17
N LEU A 227 15.85 -22.31 -1.58
CA LEU A 227 14.80 -22.14 -2.58
C LEU A 227 15.33 -22.03 -4.02
N GLY A 228 16.65 -21.92 -4.21
CA GLY A 228 17.25 -21.65 -5.51
C GLY A 228 16.97 -20.23 -6.00
N TRP A 229 16.77 -20.05 -7.30
CA TRP A 229 16.42 -18.73 -7.86
C TRP A 229 14.98 -18.36 -7.49
N VAL A 230 14.83 -17.28 -6.74
CA VAL A 230 13.53 -16.76 -6.30
C VAL A 230 13.36 -15.31 -6.73
N THR A 231 12.17 -14.97 -7.21
CA THR A 231 11.78 -13.59 -7.49
C THR A 231 11.48 -12.83 -6.21
N VAL A 232 12.06 -11.65 -6.05
CA VAL A 232 11.74 -10.74 -4.95
C VAL A 232 10.44 -9.99 -5.31
N PRO A 233 9.37 -10.10 -4.51
CA PRO A 233 8.11 -9.42 -4.81
C PRO A 233 8.28 -7.89 -4.82
N GLN A 234 7.37 -7.16 -5.47
CA GLN A 234 7.29 -5.72 -5.24
C GLN A 234 7.01 -5.46 -3.74
N PRO A 235 7.79 -4.62 -3.05
CA PRO A 235 7.60 -4.35 -1.63
C PRO A 235 6.18 -3.86 -1.30
N PHE A 236 5.58 -3.07 -2.18
CA PHE A 236 4.24 -2.54 -1.96
C PHE A 236 3.15 -3.61 -2.06
N TRP A 237 3.32 -4.65 -2.90
CA TRP A 237 2.40 -5.79 -2.92
C TRP A 237 2.40 -6.51 -1.58
N VAL A 238 3.60 -6.79 -1.04
CA VAL A 238 3.76 -7.41 0.27
C VAL A 238 3.08 -6.58 1.35
N LEU A 239 3.38 -5.29 1.41
CA LEU A 239 2.81 -4.40 2.41
C LEU A 239 1.28 -4.34 2.33
N ARG A 240 0.74 -4.06 1.14
CA ARG A 240 -0.70 -3.85 0.94
C ARG A 240 -1.50 -5.11 1.23
N LEU A 241 -1.06 -6.27 0.74
CA LEU A 241 -1.76 -7.53 0.98
C LEU A 241 -1.70 -7.94 2.45
N VAL A 242 -0.54 -7.87 3.11
CA VAL A 242 -0.42 -8.14 4.55
C VAL A 242 -1.34 -7.21 5.35
N SER A 243 -1.32 -5.91 5.07
CA SER A 243 -2.11 -4.93 5.83
C SER A 243 -3.62 -5.09 5.63
N MET A 244 -4.06 -5.43 4.42
CA MET A 244 -5.49 -5.54 4.09
C MET A 244 -6.09 -6.86 4.56
N ILE A 245 -5.34 -7.96 4.48
CA ILE A 245 -5.80 -9.26 4.95
C ILE A 245 -5.76 -9.31 6.48
N GLY A 246 -4.68 -8.79 7.08
CA GLY A 246 -4.60 -8.51 8.51
C GLY A 246 -4.58 -9.73 9.46
N ARG A 247 -4.59 -10.95 8.91
CA ARG A 247 -4.61 -12.22 9.64
C ARG A 247 -3.90 -13.33 8.87
N CYS A 248 -3.52 -14.38 9.58
CA CYS A 248 -3.02 -15.61 8.97
C CYS A 248 -4.13 -16.28 8.13
N GLU A 249 -3.78 -16.73 6.93
CA GLU A 249 -4.67 -17.40 5.97
C GLU A 249 -4.51 -18.93 5.97
N GLU A 250 -3.82 -19.49 6.97
CA GLU A 250 -3.70 -20.95 7.10
C GLU A 250 -5.08 -21.61 7.25
N ALA A 251 -5.29 -22.73 6.55
CA ALA A 251 -6.59 -23.36 6.36
C ALA A 251 -7.23 -23.86 7.67
N SER A 252 -6.42 -24.14 8.69
CA SER A 252 -6.87 -24.60 10.01
C SER A 252 -7.58 -23.52 10.84
N GLY A 253 -7.62 -22.26 10.38
CA GLY A 253 -8.29 -21.17 11.09
C GLY A 253 -7.43 -20.52 12.16
N CYS A 254 -6.14 -20.31 11.88
CA CYS A 254 -5.21 -19.63 12.77
C CYS A 254 -5.74 -18.25 13.23
N THR A 255 -5.64 -17.96 14.52
CA THR A 255 -6.14 -16.72 15.14
C THR A 255 -5.14 -15.56 15.11
N ALA A 256 -3.96 -15.77 14.54
CA ALA A 256 -2.93 -14.74 14.46
C ALA A 256 -3.38 -13.58 13.57
N THR A 257 -3.25 -12.36 14.11
CA THR A 257 -3.59 -11.09 13.46
C THR A 257 -2.45 -10.09 13.60
N LEU A 258 -2.49 -8.98 12.86
CA LEU A 258 -1.52 -7.88 12.99
C LEU A 258 -1.40 -7.32 14.42
N ASN A 259 -2.43 -7.49 15.24
CA ASN A 259 -2.44 -7.03 16.62
C ASN A 259 -1.75 -8.00 17.59
N THR A 260 -1.52 -9.25 17.17
CA THR A 260 -1.00 -10.32 18.05
C THR A 260 0.32 -10.90 17.55
N HIS A 261 0.57 -10.88 16.24
CA HIS A 261 1.72 -11.50 15.61
C HIS A 261 2.26 -10.62 14.48
N GLU A 262 3.55 -10.76 14.19
CA GLU A 262 4.06 -10.32 12.90
C GLU A 262 3.53 -11.26 11.81
N LEU A 263 3.05 -10.66 10.72
CA LEU A 263 2.55 -11.38 9.57
C LEU A 263 3.54 -11.27 8.41
N PHE A 264 3.57 -12.33 7.63
CA PHE A 264 4.55 -12.60 6.58
C PHE A 264 3.85 -12.92 5.27
N ALA A 265 4.48 -12.52 4.18
CA ALA A 265 4.08 -12.93 2.84
C ALA A 265 4.73 -14.27 2.50
N GLY A 266 3.92 -15.24 2.08
CA GLY A 266 4.37 -16.54 1.58
C GLY A 266 3.60 -16.95 0.32
N PRO A 267 4.11 -17.92 -0.44
CA PRO A 267 3.41 -18.42 -1.63
C PRO A 267 2.26 -19.37 -1.24
N GLN A 268 1.14 -19.30 -1.96
CA GLN A 268 0.11 -20.34 -1.92
C GLN A 268 0.58 -21.60 -2.68
N ASN A 269 1.17 -21.41 -3.86
CA ASN A 269 1.89 -22.44 -4.60
C ASN A 269 3.39 -22.19 -4.45
N ALA A 270 4.07 -23.07 -3.70
CA ALA A 270 5.50 -22.99 -3.40
C ALA A 270 6.42 -22.92 -4.64
N ARG A 271 5.93 -23.35 -5.83
CA ARG A 271 6.68 -23.27 -7.10
C ARG A 271 6.44 -21.98 -7.87
N GLY A 272 5.48 -21.14 -7.46
CA GLY A 272 5.12 -19.90 -8.13
C GLY A 272 5.86 -18.68 -7.59
N ALA A 273 6.02 -17.66 -8.43
CA ALA A 273 6.53 -16.35 -8.01
C ALA A 273 5.57 -15.68 -7.01
N LEU A 274 6.11 -14.93 -6.04
CA LEU A 274 5.31 -14.19 -5.07
C LEU A 274 4.76 -12.90 -5.72
N ASN A 275 3.61 -13.02 -6.39
CA ASN A 275 2.84 -11.92 -6.96
C ASN A 275 1.43 -11.92 -6.33
N PRO A 276 0.60 -10.88 -6.55
CA PRO A 276 -0.71 -10.79 -5.90
C PRO A 276 -1.65 -11.99 -6.13
N ALA A 277 -1.46 -12.76 -7.20
CA ALA A 277 -2.26 -13.95 -7.50
C ALA A 277 -1.77 -15.23 -6.79
N ASN A 278 -0.51 -15.31 -6.39
CA ASN A 278 0.07 -16.48 -5.69
C ASN A 278 0.41 -16.17 -4.22
N PHE A 279 -0.04 -15.03 -3.72
CA PHE A 279 0.31 -14.52 -2.40
C PHE A 279 -0.63 -15.05 -1.32
N ALA A 280 -0.10 -15.40 -0.15
CA ALA A 280 -0.86 -15.59 1.08
C ALA A 280 -0.15 -14.98 2.29
N VAL A 281 -0.92 -14.67 3.32
CA VAL A 281 -0.45 -14.12 4.59
C VAL A 281 -0.36 -15.22 5.64
N TYR A 282 0.79 -15.32 6.30
CA TYR A 282 1.04 -16.32 7.33
C TYR A 282 1.59 -15.66 8.60
N CYS A 283 1.36 -16.27 9.77
CA CYS A 283 2.20 -16.01 10.94
C CYS A 283 3.50 -16.82 10.85
N SER A 284 4.43 -16.64 11.79
CA SER A 284 5.71 -17.36 11.82
C SER A 284 5.55 -18.88 11.75
N ASP A 285 4.53 -19.42 12.42
CA ASP A 285 4.39 -20.86 12.64
C ASP A 285 3.82 -21.60 11.43
N HIS A 286 3.11 -20.87 10.56
CA HIS A 286 2.46 -21.43 9.36
C HIS A 286 3.14 -20.98 8.07
N ASP A 287 4.16 -20.14 8.18
CA ASP A 287 4.84 -19.61 7.02
C ASP A 287 5.66 -20.71 6.31
N PRO A 288 5.36 -21.02 5.03
CA PRO A 288 6.06 -22.06 4.28
C PRO A 288 7.51 -21.70 3.94
N TRP A 289 7.93 -20.45 4.12
CA TRP A 289 9.32 -19.98 3.94
C TRP A 289 9.97 -19.54 5.26
N SER A 290 9.47 -19.99 6.41
CA SER A 290 9.90 -19.50 7.73
C SER A 290 11.42 -19.58 7.94
N TYR A 291 12.06 -20.67 7.49
CA TYR A 291 13.51 -20.84 7.59
C TYR A 291 14.27 -20.22 6.41
N GLU A 292 13.68 -20.22 5.22
CA GLU A 292 14.34 -19.88 3.96
C GLU A 292 14.27 -18.37 3.65
N ARG A 293 13.33 -17.62 4.22
CA ARG A 293 13.14 -16.19 3.91
C ARG A 293 14.29 -15.30 4.37
N TYR A 294 15.07 -15.75 5.34
CA TYR A 294 16.13 -14.96 5.94
C TYR A 294 17.44 -15.11 5.16
N ILE A 295 17.89 -14.00 4.57
CA ILE A 295 19.19 -13.90 3.89
C ILE A 295 20.11 -12.97 4.67
N SER A 296 21.42 -13.13 4.53
CA SER A 296 22.36 -12.23 5.21
C SER A 296 22.14 -10.78 4.77
N LEU A 297 22.32 -9.84 5.70
CA LEU A 297 22.18 -8.41 5.40
C LEU A 297 23.11 -7.96 4.26
N SER A 298 24.31 -8.55 4.16
CA SER A 298 25.26 -8.31 3.07
C SER A 298 24.72 -8.77 1.71
N THR A 299 24.09 -9.95 1.65
CA THR A 299 23.45 -10.45 0.42
C THR A 299 22.31 -9.53 0.01
N ALA A 300 21.45 -9.15 0.96
CA ALA A 300 20.33 -8.27 0.70
C ALA A 300 20.79 -6.92 0.12
N ARG A 301 21.77 -6.24 0.72
CA ARG A 301 22.30 -4.94 0.24
C ARG A 301 22.90 -4.98 -1.17
N SER A 302 23.37 -6.13 -1.63
CA SER A 302 23.96 -6.29 -2.96
C SER A 302 22.96 -6.67 -4.06
N ARG A 303 21.74 -7.08 -3.68
CA ARG A 303 20.77 -7.70 -4.59
C ARG A 303 19.37 -7.09 -4.53
N ILE A 304 19.04 -6.34 -3.49
CA ILE A 304 17.71 -5.74 -3.21
C ILE A 304 17.89 -4.27 -2.85
#